data_AF-A0A959M2K5-F1
#
_entry.id   AF-A0A959M2K5-F1
#
_cell.length_a   1.000
_cell.length_b   1.000
_cell.length_c   1.000
_cell.angle_alpha   90.00
_cell.angle_beta   90.00
_cell.angle_gamma   90.00
#
_symmetry.space_group_name_H-M   'P 1'
#
loop_
_entity.id
_entity.type
_entity.pdbx_description
1 polymer ?
#
loop_
_entity_poly.entity_id
_entity_poly.type
_entity_poly.pdbx_seq_one_letter_code
_entity_poly.pdbx_strand_id
1 'polypeptide(L)'
;ENGGAIPASDVARFMSDLEQKDDFQPLVSVRSKGQRVHIMMQEKKDILKSLLILVDSEDAFMMLSLKTKLNLEDIIDLVNLAISGDMDLEEVEVEEDEIVLPRA
;
A
#
# COMPACT_ATOMS: atom_id res chain seq x y z
N GLU A 1 -6.19 21.85 8.72
CA GLU A 1 -6.71 20.69 9.48
C GLU A 1 -5.59 20.17 10.37
N ASN A 2 -5.87 19.84 11.63
CA ASN A 2 -4.86 19.33 12.56
C ASN A 2 -4.79 17.80 12.42
N GLY A 3 -3.93 17.30 11.54
CA GLY A 3 -3.60 15.87 11.45
C GLY A 3 -2.79 15.45 12.66
N GLY A 4 -3.46 14.97 13.71
CA GLY A 4 -2.79 14.38 14.87
C GLY A 4 -2.22 12.99 14.53
N ALA A 5 -1.13 12.62 15.21
CA ALA A 5 -0.53 11.29 15.06
C ALA A 5 -1.55 10.17 15.35
N ILE A 6 -1.60 9.15 14.50
CA ILE A 6 -2.51 8.01 14.69
C ILE A 6 -2.00 7.15 15.86
N PRO A 7 -2.84 6.80 16.85
CA PRO A 7 -2.42 5.93 17.94
C PRO A 7 -1.92 4.58 17.43
N ALA A 8 -0.79 4.12 17.97
CA ALA A 8 -0.22 2.81 17.60
C ALA A 8 -1.18 1.64 17.85
N SER A 9 -2.10 1.76 18.81
CA SER A 9 -3.16 0.78 19.08
C SER A 9 -4.15 0.64 17.92
N ASP A 10 -4.46 1.75 17.26
CA ASP A 10 -5.44 1.78 16.17
C ASP A 10 -4.83 1.18 14.92
N VAL A 11 -3.56 1.49 14.66
CA VAL A 11 -2.76 0.82 13.62
C VAL A 11 -2.71 -0.69 13.88
N ALA A 12 -2.35 -1.13 15.09
CA ALA A 12 -2.27 -2.55 15.41
C ALA A 12 -3.63 -3.26 15.25
N ARG A 13 -4.72 -2.61 15.65
CA ARG A 13 -6.07 -3.13 15.47
C ARG A 13 -6.44 -3.26 13.99
N PHE A 14 -6.16 -2.23 13.20
CA PHE A 14 -6.42 -2.25 11.76
C PHE A 14 -5.68 -3.41 11.06
N MET A 15 -4.40 -3.61 11.36
CA MET A 15 -3.63 -4.72 10.80
C MET A 15 -4.19 -6.07 11.21
N SER A 16 -4.55 -6.22 12.49
CA SER A 16 -5.19 -7.43 13.02
C SER A 16 -6.54 -7.73 12.36
N ASP A 17 -7.34 -6.69 12.10
CA ASP A 17 -8.62 -6.84 11.39
C ASP A 17 -8.41 -7.31 9.95
N LEU A 18 -7.43 -6.74 9.23
CA LEU A 18 -7.10 -7.15 7.87
C LEU A 18 -6.64 -8.61 7.78
N GLU A 19 -5.82 -9.07 8.74
CA GLU A 19 -5.37 -10.46 8.81
C GLU A 19 -6.52 -11.43 9.11
N GLN A 20 -7.37 -11.08 10.09
CA GLN A 20 -8.40 -12.00 10.59
C GLN A 20 -9.69 -12.01 9.76
N LYS A 21 -10.00 -10.91 9.06
CA LYS A 21 -11.30 -10.73 8.39
C LYS A 21 -11.19 -10.65 6.88
N ASP A 22 -10.08 -10.12 6.39
CA ASP A 22 -9.91 -9.80 4.97
C ASP A 22 -8.85 -10.67 4.28
N ASP A 23 -8.37 -11.73 4.94
CA ASP A 23 -7.38 -12.69 4.43
C ASP A 23 -6.07 -12.02 3.96
N PHE A 24 -5.69 -10.90 4.57
CA PHE A 24 -4.37 -10.31 4.33
C PHE A 24 -3.29 -11.11 5.05
N GLN A 25 -2.11 -11.16 4.44
CA GLN A 25 -0.93 -11.80 4.98
C GLN A 25 0.19 -10.76 5.11
N PRO A 26 0.89 -10.71 6.26
CA PRO A 26 2.01 -9.83 6.43
C PRO A 26 3.20 -10.32 5.60
N LEU A 27 3.79 -9.42 4.81
CA LEU A 27 5.01 -9.69 4.04
C LEU A 27 6.24 -9.17 4.76
N VAL A 28 6.21 -7.89 5.10
CA VAL A 28 7.37 -7.17 5.66
C VAL A 28 6.87 -6.22 6.74
N SER A 29 7.53 -6.25 7.89
CA SER A 29 7.38 -5.22 8.92
C SER A 29 8.75 -4.73 9.35
N VAL A 30 9.04 -3.46 9.09
CA VAL A 30 10.32 -2.83 9.42
C VAL A 30 10.06 -1.66 10.36
N ARG A 31 10.85 -1.59 11.43
CA ARG A 31 10.89 -0.44 12.32
C ARG A 31 12.29 0.16 12.30
N SER A 32 12.41 1.43 11.93
CA SER A 32 13.70 2.14 11.89
C SER A 32 13.50 3.62 12.13
N LYS A 33 14.32 4.22 13.01
CA LYS A 33 14.38 5.67 13.26
C LYS A 33 13.02 6.38 13.39
N GLY A 34 12.12 5.83 14.20
CA GLY A 34 10.79 6.40 14.42
C GLY A 34 9.77 6.12 13.31
N GLN A 35 10.17 5.48 12.21
CA GLN A 35 9.27 5.04 11.14
C GLN A 35 8.96 3.55 11.27
N ARG A 36 7.72 3.19 10.96
CA ARG A 36 7.25 1.81 10.84
C ARG A 36 6.66 1.63 9.46
N VAL A 37 7.21 0.68 8.73
CA VAL A 37 6.69 0.28 7.42
C VAL A 37 6.09 -1.10 7.57
N HIS A 38 4.85 -1.25 7.14
CA HIS A 38 4.19 -2.53 7.04
C HIS A 38 3.74 -2.75 5.60
N ILE A 39 4.07 -3.91 5.06
CA ILE A 39 3.62 -4.35 3.75
C ILE A 39 2.80 -5.61 3.96
N MET A 40 1.56 -5.59 3.48
CA MET A 40 0.63 -6.71 3.56
C MET A 40 0.08 -7.01 2.17
N MET A 41 -0.16 -8.29 1.90
CA MET A 41 -0.76 -8.72 0.64
C MET A 41 -2.01 -9.54 0.86
N GLN A 42 -2.92 -9.48 -0.10
CA GLN A 42 -4.04 -10.39 -0.19
C GLN A 42 -3.90 -11.21 -1.46
N GLU A 43 -3.89 -12.53 -1.31
CA GLU A 43 -3.80 -13.48 -2.41
C GLU A 43 -5.06 -14.32 -2.51
N LYS A 44 -5.50 -14.59 -3.74
CA LYS A 44 -6.59 -15.54 -3.97
C LYS A 44 -6.40 -16.28 -5.28
N LYS A 45 -6.24 -17.61 -5.19
CA LYS A 45 -5.99 -18.50 -6.33
C LYS A 45 -4.75 -18.08 -7.13
N ASP A 46 -3.62 -17.92 -6.45
CA ASP A 46 -2.32 -17.56 -7.07
C ASP A 46 -2.30 -16.18 -7.77
N ILE A 47 -3.27 -15.33 -7.43
CA ILE A 47 -3.37 -13.96 -7.92
C ILE A 47 -3.25 -13.02 -6.72
N LEU A 48 -2.26 -12.13 -6.77
CA LEU A 48 -2.17 -10.98 -5.90
C LEU A 48 -3.37 -10.08 -6.20
N LYS A 49 -4.28 -9.96 -5.24
CA LYS A 49 -5.50 -9.15 -5.34
C LYS A 49 -5.30 -7.75 -4.78
N SER A 50 -4.51 -7.65 -3.73
CA SER A 50 -4.23 -6.37 -3.09
C SER A 50 -2.85 -6.35 -2.47
N LEU A 51 -2.20 -5.19 -2.56
CA LEU A 51 -1.01 -4.85 -1.80
C LEU A 51 -1.34 -3.60 -0.98
N LEU A 52 -1.10 -3.69 0.33
CA LEU A 52 -1.27 -2.59 1.26
C LEU A 52 0.08 -2.23 1.86
N ILE A 53 0.47 -0.96 1.75
CA ILE A 53 1.67 -0.41 2.36
C ILE A 53 1.24 0.65 3.36
N LEU A 54 1.65 0.46 4.61
CA LEU A 54 1.42 1.40 5.69
C LEU A 54 2.76 1.97 6.14
N VAL A 55 2.87 3.29 6.16
CA VAL A 55 4.02 4.00 6.71
C VAL A 55 3.53 4.89 7.84
N ASP A 56 3.95 4.57 9.05
CA ASP A 56 3.64 5.30 10.27
C ASP A 56 4.91 5.95 10.81
N SER A 57 4.89 7.27 11.01
CA SER A 57 5.99 8.06 11.54
C SER A 57 5.47 9.12 12.51
N GLU A 58 6.35 9.73 13.30
CA GLU A 58 5.97 10.73 14.31
C GLU A 58 5.18 11.91 13.72
N ASP A 59 5.51 12.30 12.48
CA ASP A 59 4.96 13.49 11.83
C ASP A 59 3.94 13.19 10.71
N ALA A 60 3.90 11.95 10.23
CA ALA A 60 3.09 11.58 9.07
C ALA A 60 2.64 10.12 9.10
N PHE A 61 1.41 9.91 8.62
CA PHE A 61 0.85 8.60 8.37
C PHE A 61 0.45 8.49 6.90
N MET A 62 0.94 7.47 6.20
CA MET A 62 0.63 7.19 4.81
C MET A 62 0.11 5.77 4.67
N MET A 63 -0.96 5.62 3.90
CA MET A 63 -1.51 4.33 3.53
C MET A 63 -1.66 4.28 2.01
N LEU A 64 -0.96 3.35 1.37
CA LEU A 64 -1.11 3.04 -0.04
C LEU A 64 -1.80 1.70 -0.19
N SER A 65 -2.96 1.69 -0.84
CA SER A 65 -3.70 0.47 -1.17
C SER A 65 -3.75 0.29 -2.67
N LEU A 66 -3.06 -0.73 -3.18
CA LEU A 66 -3.09 -1.11 -4.58
C LEU A 66 -4.00 -2.33 -4.75
N LYS A 67 -4.95 -2.25 -5.68
CA LYS A 67 -5.72 -3.41 -6.16
C LYS A 67 -5.11 -3.89 -7.46
N THR A 68 -4.84 -5.18 -7.53
CA THR A 68 -4.17 -5.79 -8.67
C THR A 68 -4.90 -7.04 -9.14
N LYS A 69 -4.49 -7.53 -10.31
CA LYS A 69 -4.83 -8.86 -10.82
C LYS A 69 -3.58 -9.62 -11.25
N LEU A 70 -2.45 -9.26 -10.65
CA LEU A 70 -1.14 -9.80 -11.02
C LEU A 70 -1.04 -11.24 -10.54
N ASN A 71 -0.78 -12.15 -11.47
CA ASN A 71 -0.40 -13.52 -11.16
C ASN A 71 1.12 -13.57 -10.84
N LEU A 72 1.61 -14.73 -10.40
CA LEU A 72 3.03 -14.88 -10.06
C LEU A 72 3.96 -14.64 -11.26
N GLU A 73 3.55 -15.01 -12.47
CA GLU A 73 4.32 -14.79 -13.70
C GLU A 73 4.49 -13.28 -13.97
N ASP A 74 3.40 -12.51 -13.83
CA ASP A 74 3.43 -11.05 -13.98
C ASP A 74 4.39 -10.39 -12.96
N ILE A 75 4.46 -10.92 -11.74
CA ILE A 75 5.38 -10.42 -10.71
C ILE A 75 6.82 -10.72 -11.09
N ILE A 76 7.11 -11.93 -11.59
CA ILE A 76 8.45 -12.32 -12.05
C ILE A 76 8.88 -11.41 -13.21
N ASP A 77 7.99 -11.16 -14.16
CA ASP A 77 8.24 -10.28 -15.30
C ASP A 77 8.52 -8.84 -14.85
N LEU A 78 7.74 -8.32 -13.90
CA LEU A 78 7.98 -6.99 -13.32
C LEU A 78 9.33 -6.89 -12.61
N VAL A 79 9.71 -7.90 -11.82
CA VAL A 79 11.01 -7.92 -11.13
C VAL A 79 12.14 -7.98 -12.15
N ASN A 80 12.01 -8.79 -13.19
CA ASN A 80 13.00 -8.87 -14.27
C ASN A 80 13.15 -7.53 -15.00
N LEU A 81 12.03 -6.86 -15.30
CA LEU A 81 12.02 -5.52 -15.90
C LEU A 81 12.69 -4.47 -15.00
N ALA A 82 12.42 -4.51 -13.68
CA ALA A 82 13.03 -3.60 -12.73
C ALA A 82 14.54 -3.84 -12.57
N ILE A 83 15.00 -5.09 -12.65
CA ILE A 83 16.42 -5.47 -12.57
C ILE A 83 17.16 -5.17 -13.87
N SER A 84 16.53 -5.36 -15.03
CA SER A 84 17.15 -5.08 -16.33
C SER A 84 17.41 -3.59 -16.54
N GLY A 85 16.73 -2.73 -15.79
CA GLY A 85 16.87 -1.28 -15.88
C GLY A 85 16.11 -0.66 -17.05
N ASP A 86 15.27 -1.45 -17.73
CA ASP A 86 14.47 -1.03 -18.88
C ASP A 86 13.15 -0.35 -18.47
N MET A 87 12.99 0.00 -17.18
CA MET A 87 11.86 0.82 -16.73
C MET A 87 12.12 2.28 -17.07
N ASP A 88 11.75 2.67 -18.29
CA ASP A 88 11.52 4.07 -18.62
C ASP A 88 10.27 4.54 -17.86
N LEU A 89 10.49 5.10 -16.65
CA LEU A 89 9.44 5.73 -15.86
C LEU A 89 9.05 7.03 -16.56
N GLU A 90 8.04 6.97 -17.43
CA GLU A 90 7.41 8.19 -17.96
C GLU A 90 6.69 8.92 -16.81
N GLU A 91 6.96 10.22 -16.67
CA GLU A 91 6.21 11.08 -15.76
C GLU A 91 4.74 11.08 -16.21
N VAL A 92 3.87 10.44 -15.43
CA VAL A 92 2.43 10.48 -15.65
C VAL A 92 1.94 11.83 -15.12
N GLU A 93 1.64 12.76 -16.02
CA GLU A 93 0.87 13.97 -15.67
C GLU A 93 -0.54 13.53 -15.25
N VAL A 94 -0.83 13.63 -13.96
CA VAL A 94 -2.16 13.36 -13.42
C VAL A 94 -2.99 14.62 -13.62
N GLU A 95 -3.91 14.62 -14.58
CA GLU A 95 -4.88 15.71 -14.74
C GLU A 95 -5.77 15.75 -13.48
N GLU A 96 -5.73 16.86 -12.75
CA GLU A 96 -6.63 17.12 -11.62
C GLU A 96 -8.05 17.33 -12.16
N ASP A 97 -8.83 16.26 -12.27
CA ASP A 97 -10.27 16.39 -12.50
C ASP A 97 -10.91 17.09 -11.30
N GLU A 98 -11.39 18.31 -11.54
CA GLU A 98 -12.06 19.20 -10.59
C GLU A 98 -13.23 18.46 -9.90
N ILE A 99 -13.10 18.20 -8.59
CA ILE A 99 -14.18 17.60 -7.80
C ILE A 99 -15.31 18.63 -7.65
N VAL A 100 -16.30 18.57 -8.55
CA VAL A 100 -17.54 19.36 -8.42
C VAL A 100 -18.41 18.72 -7.34
N LEU A 101 -18.34 19.26 -6.12
CA LEU A 101 -19.26 18.91 -5.04
C LEU A 101 -20.69 19.37 -5.41
N PRO A 102 -21.70 18.49 -5.37
CA PRO A 102 -23.08 18.93 -5.55
C PRO A 102 -23.47 19.87 -4.42
N ARG A 103 -23.96 21.07 -4.77
CA ARG A 103 -24.53 22.00 -3.81
C ARG A 103 -25.79 21.38 -3.19
N ALA A 104 -25.81 21.34 -1.86
CA ALA A 104 -26.99 21.01 -1.05
C ALA A 104 -28.09 22.06 -1.21
#